data_AF-A0A1I1TID1-F1
#
_entry.id   AF-A0A1I1TID1-F1
#
_cell.length_a   1.000
_cell.length_b   1.000
_cell.length_c   1.000
_cell.angle_alpha   90.00
_cell.angle_beta   90.00
_cell.angle_gamma   90.00
#
_symmetry.space_group_name_H-M   'P 1'
#
loop_
_entity.id
_entity.type
_entity.pdbx_description
1 polymer ?
#
loop_
_entity_poly.entity_id
_entity_poly.type
_entity_poly.pdbx_seq_one_letter_code
_entity_poly.pdbx_strand_id
1 'polypeptide(L)'
;MPSAAETCDQVLRLRALYDALADVLMREDWPAVADVDRDIAAYLGAADSCPCDARHAEARLRLQVLHGQARQRCAAECERLRSRLRDYLERAEGRSAYQQSQLWGEGV
;
A
#
# COMPACT_ATOMS: atom_id res chain seq x y z
N MET A 1 -19.64 21.00 21.46
CA MET A 1 -19.28 21.69 20.21
C MET A 1 -17.77 21.84 20.23
N PRO A 2 -17.02 21.14 19.38
CA PRO A 2 -15.59 21.36 19.28
C PRO A 2 -15.29 22.78 18.85
N SER A 3 -14.17 23.27 19.35
CA SER A 3 -13.65 24.59 19.03
C SER A 3 -13.21 24.65 17.57
N ALA A 4 -13.32 25.82 16.95
CA ALA A 4 -12.77 26.06 15.60
C ALA A 4 -11.28 25.70 15.51
N ALA A 5 -10.53 25.78 16.62
CA ALA A 5 -9.15 25.34 16.70
C ALA A 5 -8.99 23.82 16.58
N GLU A 6 -9.87 23.04 17.21
CA GLU A 6 -9.86 21.57 17.14
C GLU A 6 -10.23 21.07 15.74
N THR A 7 -11.19 21.73 15.08
CA THR A 7 -11.52 21.41 13.69
C THR A 7 -10.37 21.73 12.73
N CYS A 8 -9.67 22.85 12.93
CA CYS A 8 -8.50 23.21 12.14
C CYS A 8 -7.38 22.18 12.30
N ASP A 9 -7.11 21.75 13.53
CA ASP A 9 -6.08 20.73 13.84
C ASP A 9 -6.40 19.39 13.16
N GLN A 10 -7.66 18.96 13.18
CA GLN A 10 -8.08 17.72 12.50
C GLN A 10 -7.94 17.81 10.97
N VAL A 11 -8.26 18.95 10.37
CA VAL A 11 -8.06 19.17 8.93
C VAL A 11 -6.58 19.10 8.57
N LEU A 12 -5.70 19.69 9.40
CA LEU A 12 -4.25 19.61 9.20
C LEU A 12 -3.75 18.17 9.33
N ARG A 13 -4.26 17.42 10.31
CA ARG A 13 -3.90 16.02 10.50
C ARG A 13 -4.30 15.13 9.31
N LEU A 14 -5.50 15.33 8.77
CA LEU A 14 -5.95 14.64 7.55
C LEU A 14 -5.07 14.95 6.34
N ARG A 15 -4.65 16.21 6.19
CA ARG A 15 -3.73 16.62 5.11
C ARG A 15 -2.35 16.02 5.27
N ALA A 16 -1.80 16.00 6.49
CA ALA A 16 -0.52 15.36 6.77
C ALA A 16 -0.55 13.86 6.46
N LEU A 17 -1.63 13.15 6.80
CA LEU A 17 -1.79 11.73 6.44
C LEU A 17 -1.90 11.53 4.93
N TYR A 18 -2.57 12.45 4.21
CA TYR A 18 -2.61 12.42 2.75
C TYR A 18 -1.22 12.60 2.14
N ASP A 19 -0.47 13.60 2.59
CA ASP A 19 0.86 13.90 2.06
C ASP A 19 1.84 12.74 2.34
N ALA A 20 1.78 12.18 3.55
CA ALA A 20 2.56 11.00 3.92
C ALA A 20 2.24 9.80 3.01
N LEU A 21 0.95 9.51 2.79
CA LEU A 21 0.53 8.41 1.93
C LEU A 21 0.96 8.64 0.46
N ALA A 22 0.85 9.87 -0.02
CA ALA A 22 1.25 10.23 -1.38
C ALA A 22 2.76 10.04 -1.59
N ASP A 23 3.58 10.46 -0.63
CA ASP A 23 5.04 10.31 -0.70
C ASP A 23 5.47 8.84 -0.72
N VAL A 24 4.97 8.02 0.22
CA VAL A 24 5.35 6.60 0.28
C VAL A 24 4.86 5.82 -0.94
N LEU A 25 3.71 6.18 -1.52
CA LEU A 25 3.22 5.61 -2.78
C LEU A 25 4.04 6.06 -4.00
N MET A 26 4.53 7.30 -4.01
CA MET A 26 5.41 7.78 -5.07
C MET A 26 6.75 7.04 -5.04
N ARG A 27 7.27 6.77 -3.84
CA ARG A 27 8.52 6.04 -3.61
C ARG A 27 8.40 4.53 -3.76
N GLU A 28 7.16 4.00 -3.86
CA GLU A 28 6.85 2.56 -3.85
C GLU A 28 7.44 1.84 -2.62
N ASP A 29 7.48 2.55 -1.49
CA ASP A 29 8.02 2.06 -0.23
C ASP A 29 6.94 1.27 0.53
N TRP A 30 6.69 0.03 0.09
CA TRP A 30 5.59 -0.80 0.59
C TRP A 30 5.59 -1.04 2.11
N PRO A 31 6.74 -1.21 2.79
CA PRO A 31 6.77 -1.23 4.24
C PRO A 31 6.28 0.09 4.86
N ALA A 32 6.74 1.24 4.35
CA ALA A 32 6.29 2.54 4.84
C ALA A 32 4.79 2.79 4.54
N VAL A 33 4.25 2.25 3.44
CA VAL A 33 2.80 2.28 3.16
C VAL A 33 2.01 1.60 4.28
N ALA A 34 2.49 0.47 4.83
CA ALA A 34 1.81 -0.23 5.92
C ALA A 34 1.83 0.56 7.24
N ASP A 35 2.90 1.32 7.50
CA ASP A 35 2.97 2.18 8.67
C ASP A 35 2.02 3.38 8.55
N VAL A 36 1.98 4.04 7.39
CA VAL A 36 1.03 5.14 7.13
C VAL A 36 -0.43 4.64 7.18
N ASP A 37 -0.71 3.43 6.67
CA ASP A 37 -2.05 2.82 6.76
C ASP A 37 -2.49 2.62 8.23
N ARG A 38 -1.56 2.19 9.09
CA ARG A 38 -1.82 2.05 10.53
C ARG A 38 -2.12 3.39 11.18
N ASP A 39 -1.41 4.45 10.81
CA ASP A 39 -1.64 5.80 11.32
C ASP A 39 -3.00 6.35 10.87
N ILE A 40 -3.40 6.07 9.62
CA ILE A 40 -4.74 6.40 9.11
C ILE A 40 -5.81 5.66 9.91
N ALA A 41 -5.63 4.35 10.13
CA ALA A 41 -6.57 3.54 10.90
C ALA A 41 -6.69 4.03 12.35
N ALA A 42 -5.58 4.37 13.00
CA ALA A 42 -5.57 4.93 14.35
C ALA A 42 -6.28 6.28 14.41
N TYR A 43 -6.05 7.17 13.44
CA TYR A 43 -6.75 8.45 13.35
C TYR A 43 -8.27 8.26 13.18
N LEU A 44 -8.69 7.37 12.27
CA LEU A 44 -10.10 7.12 12.01
C LEU A 44 -10.80 6.41 13.18
N GLY A 45 -10.10 5.52 13.88
CA GLY A 45 -10.62 4.81 15.06
C GLY A 45 -10.73 5.69 16.31
N ALA A 46 -9.91 6.74 16.43
CA ALA A 46 -10.02 7.73 17.49
C ALA A 46 -11.05 8.83 17.18
N ALA A 47 -11.47 8.97 15.92
CA ALA A 47 -12.38 10.00 15.45
C ALA A 47 -13.87 9.62 15.67
N ASP A 48 -14.22 9.19 16.87
CA ASP A 48 -15.63 9.03 17.24
C ASP A 48 -16.23 10.40 17.57
N SER A 49 -17.10 10.88 16.67
CA SER A 49 -18.05 11.99 16.90
C SER A 49 -17.51 13.43 16.82
N CYS A 50 -16.57 13.73 15.90
CA CYS A 50 -16.32 15.13 15.56
C CYS A 50 -17.37 15.66 14.56
N PRO A 51 -17.92 16.86 14.73
CA PRO A 51 -18.74 17.50 13.70
C PRO A 51 -17.88 17.69 12.46
N CYS A 52 -18.27 16.99 11.41
CA CYS A 52 -17.79 17.20 10.05
C CYS A 52 -18.24 18.60 9.60
N ASP A 53 -17.35 19.59 9.71
CA ASP A 53 -17.49 20.77 8.86
C ASP A 53 -17.12 20.40 7.41
N ALA A 54 -17.42 21.30 6.46
CA ALA A 54 -17.19 21.01 5.05
C ALA A 54 -15.71 20.77 4.72
N ARG A 55 -14.78 21.43 5.44
CA ARG A 55 -13.34 21.31 5.20
C ARG A 55 -12.79 19.97 5.67
N HIS A 56 -13.25 19.50 6.82
CA HIS A 56 -12.94 18.17 7.34
C HIS A 56 -13.47 17.08 6.41
N ALA A 57 -14.73 17.21 5.99
CA ALA A 57 -15.34 16.27 5.05
C ALA A 57 -14.57 16.20 3.71
N GLU A 58 -14.15 17.34 3.17
CA GLU A 58 -13.34 17.40 1.96
C GLU A 58 -11.96 16.73 2.15
N ALA A 59 -11.24 17.06 3.23
CA ALA A 59 -9.94 16.48 3.51
C ALA A 59 -10.02 14.95 3.70
N ARG A 60 -11.05 14.49 4.41
CA ARG A 60 -11.33 13.06 4.59
C ARG A 60 -11.63 12.36 3.27
N LEU A 61 -12.43 12.98 2.39
CA LEU A 61 -12.75 12.41 1.08
C LEU A 61 -11.50 12.28 0.21
N ARG A 62 -10.62 13.30 0.18
CA ARG A 62 -9.35 13.24 -0.55
C ARG A 62 -8.46 12.10 -0.07
N LEU A 63 -8.33 11.94 1.26
CA LEU A 63 -7.58 10.83 1.85
C LEU A 63 -8.20 9.47 1.48
N GLN A 64 -9.53 9.35 1.52
CA GLN A 64 -10.23 8.12 1.14
C GLN A 64 -9.98 7.74 -0.33
N VAL A 65 -10.01 8.70 -1.25
CA VAL A 65 -9.73 8.47 -2.68
C VAL A 65 -8.30 7.97 -2.87
N LEU A 66 -7.32 8.63 -2.24
CA LEU A 66 -5.92 8.23 -2.33
C LEU A 66 -5.68 6.83 -1.72
N HIS A 67 -6.30 6.53 -0.58
CA HIS A 67 -6.24 5.21 0.04
C HIS A 67 -6.83 4.12 -0.86
N GLY A 68 -7.92 4.41 -1.56
CA GLY A 68 -8.49 3.52 -2.57
C GLY A 68 -7.50 3.20 -3.70
N GLN A 69 -6.74 4.21 -4.16
CA GLN A 69 -5.68 4.02 -5.15
C GLN A 69 -4.49 3.23 -4.58
N ALA A 70 -4.10 3.51 -3.33
CA ALA A 70 -3.06 2.78 -2.61
C ALA A 70 -3.37 1.28 -2.61
N ARG A 71 -4.61 0.91 -2.25
CA ARG A 71 -5.07 -0.48 -2.23
C ARG A 71 -4.96 -1.16 -3.59
N GLN A 72 -5.29 -0.45 -4.67
CA GLN A 72 -5.15 -0.98 -6.04
C GLN A 72 -3.67 -1.20 -6.41
N ARG A 73 -2.79 -0.27 -6.07
CA ARG A 73 -1.34 -0.40 -6.33
C ARG A 73 -0.72 -1.55 -5.52
N CYS A 74 -1.10 -1.71 -4.25
CA CYS A 74 -0.66 -2.84 -3.44
C CYS A 74 -1.12 -4.18 -4.03
N ALA A 75 -2.36 -4.27 -4.52
CA ALA A 75 -2.85 -5.49 -5.18
C ALA A 75 -2.07 -5.81 -6.46
N ALA A 76 -1.78 -4.78 -7.27
CA ALA A 76 -0.97 -4.94 -8.48
C ALA A 76 0.47 -5.39 -8.16
N GLU A 77 1.07 -4.87 -7.09
CA GLU A 77 2.41 -5.28 -6.67
C GLU A 77 2.44 -6.73 -6.18
N CYS A 78 1.46 -7.15 -5.37
CA CYS A 78 1.32 -8.56 -4.96
C CYS A 78 1.23 -9.49 -6.17
N GLU A 79 0.46 -9.10 -7.18
CA GLU A 79 0.32 -9.86 -8.42
C GLU A 79 1.64 -9.91 -9.23
N ARG A 80 2.36 -8.79 -9.30
CA ARG A 80 3.70 -8.73 -9.92
C ARG A 80 4.69 -9.67 -9.23
N LEU A 81 4.73 -9.64 -7.89
CA LEU A 81 5.58 -10.53 -7.09
C LEU A 81 5.21 -12.00 -7.31
N ARG A 82 3.92 -12.31 -7.34
CA ARG A 82 3.42 -13.67 -7.61
C ARG A 82 3.87 -14.17 -8.97
N SER A 83 3.74 -13.36 -10.02
CA SER A 83 4.21 -13.73 -11.36
C SER A 83 5.72 -13.97 -11.36
N ARG A 84 6.50 -13.08 -10.74
CA ARG A 84 7.96 -13.20 -10.69
C ARG A 84 8.41 -14.47 -9.96
N LEU A 85 7.75 -14.82 -8.86
CA LEU A 85 8.03 -16.06 -8.13
C LEU A 85 7.73 -17.31 -8.98
N ARG A 86 6.59 -17.31 -9.68
CA ARG A 86 6.26 -18.39 -10.62
C ARG A 86 7.33 -18.54 -11.71
N ASP A 87 7.74 -17.43 -12.34
CA ASP A 87 8.77 -17.49 -13.38
C ASP A 87 10.12 -18.02 -12.86
N TYR A 88 10.45 -17.77 -11.58
CA TYR A 88 11.65 -18.33 -10.97
C TYR A 88 11.55 -19.84 -10.77
N LEU A 89 10.38 -20.34 -10.37
CA LEU A 89 10.12 -21.77 -10.23
C LEU A 89 10.20 -22.48 -11.58
N GLU A 90 9.51 -21.96 -12.60
CA GLU A 90 9.54 -22.52 -13.96
C GLU A 90 10.97 -22.54 -14.53
N ARG A 91 11.74 -21.47 -14.31
CA ARG A 91 13.15 -21.42 -14.73
C ARG A 91 14.04 -22.38 -13.94
N ALA A 92 13.77 -22.61 -12.67
CA ALA A 92 14.51 -23.58 -11.86
C ALA A 92 14.23 -25.02 -12.31
N GLU A 93 12.96 -25.35 -12.56
CA GLU A 93 12.53 -26.63 -13.10
C GLU A 93 13.14 -26.88 -14.49
N GLY A 94 13.09 -25.88 -15.37
CA GLY A 94 13.72 -25.97 -16.70
C GLY A 94 15.22 -26.26 -16.61
N ARG A 95 15.96 -25.55 -15.75
CA ARG A 95 17.40 -25.82 -15.54
C ARG A 95 17.66 -27.24 -15.01
N SER A 96 16.83 -27.71 -14.07
CA SER A 96 16.95 -29.07 -13.54
C SER A 96 16.69 -30.14 -14.60
N ALA A 97 15.71 -29.94 -15.49
CA ALA A 97 15.41 -30.86 -16.58
C ALA A 97 16.57 -30.95 -17.59
N TYR A 98 17.21 -29.82 -17.92
CA TYR A 98 18.40 -29.82 -18.78
C TYR A 98 19.60 -30.52 -18.13
N GLN A 99 19.84 -30.30 -16.83
CA GLN A 99 20.92 -30.98 -16.11
C GLN A 99 20.70 -32.50 -16.03
N GLN A 100 19.48 -32.94 -15.77
CA GLN A 100 19.15 -34.37 -15.80
C GLN A 100 19.32 -34.93 -17.21
N SER A 101 18.85 -34.26 -18.26
CA SER A 101 19.02 -34.74 -19.64
C SER A 101 20.50 -34.87 -20.05
N GLN A 102 21.38 -33.94 -19.63
CA GLN A 102 22.83 -34.04 -19.87
C GLN A 102 23.47 -35.23 -19.18
N LEU A 103 23.10 -35.52 -17.92
CA LEU A 103 23.61 -36.68 -17.18
C LEU A 103 23.23 -38.02 -17.83
N TRP A 104 22.09 -38.08 -18.52
CA TRP A 104 21.65 -39.29 -19.22
C TRP A 104 22.20 -39.37 -20.66
N GLY A 105 22.61 -38.24 -21.25
CA GLY A 105 23.26 -38.16 -22.56
C GLY A 105 24.77 -38.45 -22.54
N GLU A 106 25.44 -38.27 -21.40
CA GLU A 106 26.87 -38.59 -21.22
C GLU A 106 27.12 -40.05 -20.79
N GLY A 107 26.05 -40.86 -20.64
CA GLY A 107 26.10 -42.26 -20.21
C GLY A 107 26.03 -43.31 -21.33
N VAL A 108 26.35 -42.96 -22.59
CA VAL A 108 26.43 -43.88 -23.74
C VAL A 108 27.87 -44.03 -24.23
#